data_AF-A0AA87ZI09-F1
#
_entry.id   AF-A0AA87ZI09-F1
#
_cell.length_a   1.000
_cell.length_b   1.000
_cell.length_c   1.000
_cell.angle_alpha   90.00
_cell.angle_beta   90.00
_cell.angle_gamma   90.00
#
_symmetry.space_group_name_H-M   'P 1'
#
loop_
_entity.id
_entity.type
_entity.pdbx_description
1 polymer ?
#
loop_
_entity_poly.entity_id
_entity_poly.type
_entity_poly.pdbx_seq_one_letter_code
_entity_poly.pdbx_strand_id
1 'polypeptide(L)'
;MTEDSKHPREDTNEPSFSKRPPKVAKTTEINPSDDEGVVEEEQQQQQEKECKSMSQNPRIQRYLVAIEYIGTRFSGSQQQLNCRTVVGVLEEAFHKFIGQPVSIFCSSRTDAGVHALSNVCHVDVERISKRKPGEVLPPHESAVVKRAVNHFLQKNEGDVMVVDVRRAPRDFHARFKAQERTYFYRLLSGPEPLSTFEKDRAWHVPEELDLLAMQAACKVLVGHHDFSSFRAAGCQAKSPVKTLDELNVTEVLPTPYFPSITEREQNNLTGEGLQAGLSTDDKVECFNGRTNLGFGMQRKHRCLVVTARARSFLYHQVRLLVGVLKSIGTGNLTISDVERILNAKTVTAASPMAPACGLYLGHVKYDLP
;
A
#
# COMPACT_ATOMS: atom_id res chain seq x y z
N MET A 1 38.41 -26.09 -78.85
CA MET A 1 39.58 -25.17 -78.89
C MET A 1 39.32 -24.28 -80.07
N THR A 2 39.41 -22.95 -79.87
CA THR A 2 38.39 -21.98 -80.34
C THR A 2 37.01 -22.23 -79.68
N GLU A 3 36.12 -21.24 -79.51
CA GLU A 3 36.19 -19.81 -79.90
C GLU A 3 35.42 -18.87 -78.93
N ASP A 4 35.43 -17.55 -79.22
CA ASP A 4 34.98 -16.42 -78.37
C ASP A 4 33.48 -16.33 -78.04
N SER A 5 33.11 -15.54 -76.99
CA SER A 5 32.28 -14.32 -77.18
C SER A 5 32.02 -13.44 -75.94
N LYS A 6 32.53 -12.20 -76.01
CA LYS A 6 31.87 -10.88 -75.77
C LYS A 6 30.77 -10.68 -74.70
N HIS A 7 31.02 -9.70 -73.82
CA HIS A 7 30.07 -8.74 -73.20
C HIS A 7 29.19 -8.00 -74.24
N PRO A 8 28.02 -7.33 -73.92
CA PRO A 8 27.90 -6.40 -72.75
C PRO A 8 26.50 -6.11 -72.11
N ARG A 9 26.50 -5.48 -70.91
CA ARG A 9 25.53 -4.43 -70.40
C ARG A 9 24.04 -4.84 -70.22
N GLU A 10 23.11 -4.11 -69.57
CA GLU A 10 22.99 -2.96 -68.61
C GLU A 10 21.51 -3.05 -68.09
N ASP A 11 21.04 -2.62 -66.91
CA ASP A 11 21.60 -2.07 -65.65
C ASP A 11 20.49 -2.15 -64.53
N THR A 12 20.76 -1.67 -63.29
CA THR A 12 19.84 -1.45 -62.13
C THR A 12 19.40 -2.69 -61.32
N ASN A 13 19.20 -2.65 -59.99
CA ASN A 13 19.41 -1.59 -58.98
C ASN A 13 19.79 -2.20 -57.61
N GLU A 14 20.77 -1.60 -56.92
CA GLU A 14 21.00 -1.70 -55.47
C GLU A 14 20.57 -0.34 -54.82
N PRO A 15 20.39 -0.16 -53.48
CA PRO A 15 21.46 -0.43 -52.50
C PRO A 15 21.08 -0.83 -51.05
N SER A 16 22.07 -1.38 -50.36
CA SER A 16 22.39 -1.27 -48.91
C SER A 16 21.32 -0.81 -47.88
N PHE A 17 21.13 -1.60 -46.82
CA PHE A 17 20.53 -1.13 -45.55
C PHE A 17 21.53 -0.37 -44.67
N SER A 18 21.30 0.91 -44.37
CA SER A 18 21.86 1.57 -43.17
C SER A 18 21.07 2.81 -42.72
N LYS A 19 21.14 3.10 -41.41
CA LYS A 19 20.74 4.31 -40.64
C LYS A 19 19.38 4.29 -39.89
N ARG A 20 19.51 4.52 -38.57
CA ARG A 20 18.68 5.30 -37.62
C ARG A 20 17.13 5.25 -37.71
N PRO A 21 16.42 4.91 -36.62
CA PRO A 21 15.00 5.25 -36.48
C PRO A 21 14.79 6.77 -36.26
N PRO A 22 13.69 7.36 -36.78
CA PRO A 22 13.34 8.77 -36.60
C PRO A 22 12.60 9.05 -35.28
N LYS A 23 12.39 10.33 -34.96
CA LYS A 23 11.67 10.80 -33.76
C LYS A 23 10.17 11.01 -34.00
N VAL A 24 9.39 10.62 -32.99
CA VAL A 24 8.11 11.22 -32.52
C VAL A 24 7.02 11.48 -33.58
N ALA A 25 5.93 10.71 -33.47
CA ALA A 25 4.58 11.19 -33.72
C ALA A 25 3.85 11.32 -32.37
N LYS A 26 2.93 12.29 -32.22
CA LYS A 26 2.10 12.41 -31.02
C LYS A 26 1.00 11.36 -31.03
N THR A 27 0.91 10.54 -29.99
CA THR A 27 -0.30 9.78 -29.66
C THR A 27 -1.07 10.57 -28.60
N THR A 28 -2.36 10.85 -28.84
CA THR A 28 -3.23 11.47 -27.83
C THR A 28 -3.54 10.47 -26.72
N GLU A 29 -3.24 10.86 -25.49
CA GLU A 29 -3.67 10.13 -24.29
C GLU A 29 -5.19 10.22 -24.17
N ILE A 30 -5.87 9.08 -24.21
CA ILE A 30 -7.31 8.99 -23.97
C ILE A 30 -7.49 8.75 -22.46
N ASN A 31 -8.00 9.74 -21.74
CA ASN A 31 -8.34 9.60 -20.33
C ASN A 31 -9.57 8.70 -20.17
N PRO A 32 -9.48 7.59 -19.41
CA PRO A 32 -10.65 6.81 -19.01
C PRO A 32 -11.21 7.39 -17.69
N SER A 33 -11.89 8.53 -17.79
CA SER A 33 -12.62 9.13 -16.67
C SER A 33 -13.87 9.84 -17.18
N ASP A 34 -15.03 9.51 -16.58
CA ASP A 34 -16.14 10.42 -16.22
C ASP A 34 -17.46 9.65 -16.01
N ASP A 35 -17.61 8.44 -16.59
CA ASP A 35 -18.85 7.64 -16.54
C ASP A 35 -19.01 6.74 -15.29
N GLU A 36 -17.90 6.23 -14.73
CA GLU A 36 -17.91 5.30 -13.58
C GLU A 36 -18.63 5.88 -12.34
N GLY A 37 -18.54 7.19 -12.14
CA GLY A 37 -18.98 7.87 -10.91
C GLY A 37 -20.49 7.86 -10.67
N VAL A 38 -21.31 7.76 -11.72
CA VAL A 38 -22.78 7.73 -11.58
C VAL A 38 -23.26 6.36 -11.12
N VAL A 39 -22.68 5.30 -11.68
CA VAL A 39 -22.98 3.90 -11.32
C VAL A 39 -22.57 3.61 -9.87
N GLU A 40 -21.51 4.25 -9.36
CA GLU A 40 -21.03 4.09 -7.98
C GLU A 40 -21.99 4.61 -6.90
N GLU A 41 -22.75 5.68 -7.12
CA GLU A 41 -23.71 6.16 -6.10
C GLU A 41 -24.97 5.29 -6.05
N GLU A 42 -25.45 4.80 -7.20
CA GLU A 42 -26.54 3.84 -7.22
C GLU A 42 -26.14 2.55 -6.50
N GLN A 43 -24.95 1.99 -6.78
CA GLN A 43 -24.43 0.81 -6.07
C GLN A 43 -24.28 1.04 -4.57
N GLN A 44 -23.82 2.22 -4.12
CA GLN A 44 -23.71 2.52 -2.69
C GLN A 44 -25.07 2.62 -1.99
N GLN A 45 -26.08 3.21 -2.65
CA GLN A 45 -27.45 3.25 -2.13
C GLN A 45 -28.17 1.90 -2.23
N GLN A 46 -27.84 1.06 -3.23
CA GLN A 46 -28.27 -0.33 -3.31
C GLN A 46 -27.71 -1.11 -2.12
N GLN A 47 -26.40 -1.04 -1.85
CA GLN A 47 -25.76 -1.78 -0.76
C GLN A 47 -26.32 -1.41 0.63
N GLU A 48 -26.63 -0.14 0.90
CA GLU A 48 -27.31 0.24 2.16
C GLU A 48 -28.78 -0.22 2.25
N LYS A 49 -29.44 -0.51 1.11
CA LYS A 49 -30.79 -1.10 1.05
C LYS A 49 -30.75 -2.62 1.11
N GLU A 50 -29.80 -3.28 0.44
CA GLU A 50 -29.55 -4.72 0.51
C GLU A 50 -29.16 -5.15 1.93
N CYS A 51 -28.32 -4.37 2.62
CA CYS A 51 -27.99 -4.61 4.03
C CYS A 51 -29.22 -4.49 4.97
N LYS A 52 -30.36 -3.98 4.48
CA LYS A 52 -31.67 -3.95 5.17
C LYS A 52 -32.68 -4.97 4.62
N SER A 53 -32.47 -5.55 3.44
CA SER A 53 -33.38 -6.53 2.82
C SER A 53 -32.85 -7.96 2.77
N MET A 54 -31.55 -8.17 3.02
CA MET A 54 -30.95 -9.49 3.26
C MET A 54 -31.70 -10.20 4.41
N SER A 55 -32.47 -11.22 4.06
CA SER A 55 -33.52 -11.77 4.90
C SER A 55 -33.02 -12.39 6.22
N GLN A 56 -33.94 -12.57 7.17
CA GLN A 56 -33.69 -13.05 8.55
C GLN A 56 -33.29 -14.54 8.66
N ASN A 57 -32.52 -15.09 7.71
CA ASN A 57 -32.08 -16.48 7.72
C ASN A 57 -31.17 -16.75 8.96
N PRO A 58 -31.58 -17.61 9.91
CA PRO A 58 -30.82 -17.87 11.12
C PRO A 58 -29.50 -18.62 10.89
N ARG A 59 -29.21 -19.12 9.69
CA ARG A 59 -28.05 -19.99 9.40
C ARG A 59 -26.87 -19.30 8.72
N ILE A 60 -27.03 -18.06 8.24
CA ILE A 60 -25.91 -17.25 7.70
C ILE A 60 -25.02 -16.78 8.85
N GLN A 61 -23.72 -17.01 8.76
CA GLN A 61 -22.74 -16.50 9.73
C GLN A 61 -21.85 -15.43 9.08
N ARG A 62 -21.82 -14.25 9.70
CA ARG A 62 -20.85 -13.20 9.37
C ARG A 62 -19.49 -13.54 9.98
N TYR A 63 -18.44 -13.45 9.17
CA TYR A 63 -17.05 -13.59 9.64
C TYR A 63 -16.33 -12.25 9.47
N LEU A 64 -15.60 -11.88 10.52
CA LEU A 64 -14.50 -10.94 10.47
C LEU A 64 -13.25 -11.68 9.97
N VAL A 65 -12.53 -11.09 9.03
CA VAL A 65 -11.35 -11.69 8.37
C VAL A 65 -10.25 -10.64 8.31
N ALA A 66 -9.17 -10.80 9.08
CA ALA A 66 -8.00 -9.94 8.99
C ALA A 66 -7.04 -10.48 7.94
N ILE A 67 -6.57 -9.62 7.02
CA ILE A 67 -5.69 -9.99 5.91
C ILE A 67 -4.45 -9.09 5.83
N GLU A 68 -3.34 -9.69 5.41
CA GLU A 68 -2.10 -9.03 5.00
C GLU A 68 -1.91 -9.21 3.48
N TYR A 69 -1.29 -8.24 2.79
CA TYR A 69 -1.02 -8.35 1.35
C TYR A 69 0.08 -7.43 0.81
N ILE A 70 0.74 -7.89 -0.26
CA ILE A 70 1.72 -7.13 -1.02
C ILE A 70 0.99 -6.28 -2.08
N GLY A 71 0.75 -4.99 -1.77
CA GLY A 71 -0.05 -4.09 -2.58
C GLY A 71 0.42 -3.90 -4.03
N THR A 72 1.71 -4.04 -4.29
CA THR A 72 2.34 -3.91 -5.63
C THR A 72 2.05 -5.08 -6.59
N ARG A 73 1.16 -6.00 -6.18
CA ARG A 73 0.63 -7.10 -6.99
C ARG A 73 -0.83 -6.88 -7.44
N PHE A 74 -1.43 -5.77 -7.05
CA PHE A 74 -2.86 -5.49 -7.22
C PHE A 74 -3.11 -4.08 -7.77
N SER A 75 -4.17 -3.94 -8.57
CA SER A 75 -4.74 -2.63 -8.98
C SER A 75 -5.45 -1.88 -7.84
N GLY A 76 -5.30 -2.38 -6.61
CA GLY A 76 -5.92 -1.89 -5.39
C GLY A 76 -6.68 -2.98 -4.66
N SER A 77 -7.29 -2.59 -3.55
CA SER A 77 -8.08 -3.50 -2.71
C SER A 77 -9.48 -3.79 -3.25
N GLN A 78 -10.19 -2.74 -3.71
CA GLN A 78 -11.58 -2.81 -4.17
C GLN A 78 -11.68 -3.59 -5.49
N GLN A 79 -12.75 -4.38 -5.65
CA GLN A 79 -13.04 -5.10 -6.89
C GLN A 79 -13.19 -4.15 -8.09
N GLN A 80 -12.63 -4.54 -9.25
CA GLN A 80 -12.59 -3.76 -10.49
C GLN A 80 -12.69 -4.73 -11.69
N LEU A 81 -13.27 -4.28 -12.81
CA LEU A 81 -13.39 -5.11 -14.01
C LEU A 81 -12.01 -5.36 -14.64
N ASN A 82 -11.74 -6.60 -15.04
CA ASN A 82 -10.51 -7.03 -15.73
C ASN A 82 -9.18 -6.75 -14.99
N CYS A 83 -9.20 -6.44 -13.69
CA CYS A 83 -8.00 -6.18 -12.88
C CYS A 83 -7.83 -7.20 -11.74
N ARG A 84 -6.57 -7.49 -11.38
CA ARG A 84 -6.27 -8.30 -10.18
C ARG A 84 -6.40 -7.41 -8.95
N THR A 85 -7.36 -7.72 -8.08
CA THR A 85 -7.66 -6.94 -6.86
C THR A 85 -7.62 -7.84 -5.63
N VAL A 86 -7.41 -7.25 -4.44
CA VAL A 86 -7.38 -8.02 -3.19
C VAL A 86 -8.75 -8.65 -2.88
N VAL A 87 -9.84 -7.89 -3.07
CA VAL A 87 -11.21 -8.41 -2.90
C VAL A 87 -11.49 -9.55 -3.87
N GLY A 88 -11.18 -9.40 -5.16
CA GLY A 88 -11.46 -10.44 -6.16
C GLY A 88 -10.73 -11.76 -5.91
N VAL A 89 -9.45 -11.70 -5.55
CA VAL A 89 -8.67 -12.90 -5.18
C VAL A 89 -9.19 -13.56 -3.89
N LEU A 90 -9.69 -12.78 -2.93
CA LEU A 90 -10.26 -13.30 -1.70
C LEU A 90 -11.67 -13.88 -1.91
N GLU A 91 -12.51 -13.23 -2.73
CA GLU A 91 -13.83 -13.74 -3.16
C GLU A 91 -13.68 -15.06 -3.94
N GLU A 92 -12.69 -15.17 -4.81
CA GLU A 92 -12.35 -16.42 -5.51
C GLU A 92 -11.93 -17.54 -4.54
N ALA A 93 -11.11 -17.21 -3.53
CA ALA A 93 -10.68 -18.18 -2.52
C ALA A 93 -11.84 -18.65 -1.61
N PHE A 94 -12.74 -17.76 -1.22
CA PHE A 94 -13.97 -18.12 -0.52
C PHE A 94 -14.93 -18.93 -1.41
N HIS A 95 -15.09 -18.56 -2.69
CA HIS A 95 -15.90 -19.30 -3.65
C HIS A 95 -15.41 -20.75 -3.80
N LYS A 96 -14.10 -20.96 -3.98
CA LYS A 96 -13.48 -22.30 -4.05
C LYS A 96 -13.65 -23.11 -2.76
N PHE A 97 -13.67 -22.47 -1.61
CA PHE A 97 -13.92 -23.12 -0.32
C PHE A 97 -15.39 -23.52 -0.14
N ILE A 98 -16.31 -22.56 -0.17
CA ILE A 98 -17.73 -22.76 0.13
C ILE A 98 -18.44 -23.50 -1.01
N GLY A 99 -18.15 -23.15 -2.25
CA GLY A 99 -18.79 -23.67 -3.47
C GLY A 99 -19.88 -22.76 -4.05
N GLN A 100 -20.01 -21.52 -3.56
CA GLN A 100 -20.93 -20.49 -4.03
C GLN A 100 -20.24 -19.11 -3.94
N PRO A 101 -20.62 -18.12 -4.77
CA PRO A 101 -20.06 -16.77 -4.66
C PRO A 101 -20.38 -16.13 -3.29
N VAL A 102 -19.51 -15.20 -2.88
CA VAL A 102 -19.69 -14.36 -1.68
C VAL A 102 -19.32 -12.91 -2.04
N SER A 103 -19.75 -11.96 -1.21
CA SER A 103 -19.35 -10.55 -1.32
C SER A 103 -18.49 -10.16 -0.12
N ILE A 104 -17.38 -9.46 -0.38
CA ILE A 104 -16.39 -9.10 0.67
C ILE A 104 -16.24 -7.58 0.81
N PHE A 105 -16.40 -7.11 2.04
CA PHE A 105 -16.43 -5.68 2.36
C PHE A 105 -15.28 -5.29 3.29
N CYS A 106 -14.26 -4.65 2.73
CA CYS A 106 -13.08 -4.15 3.44
C CYS A 106 -13.39 -2.99 4.40
N SER A 107 -12.61 -2.90 5.48
CA SER A 107 -12.63 -1.79 6.43
C SER A 107 -12.06 -0.50 5.86
N SER A 108 -11.04 -0.63 5.01
CA SER A 108 -10.38 0.46 4.31
C SER A 108 -10.14 0.07 2.85
N ARG A 109 -10.45 0.97 1.92
CA ARG A 109 -9.92 0.89 0.56
C ARG A 109 -8.46 1.35 0.60
N THR A 110 -7.56 0.55 0.02
CA THR A 110 -6.17 0.91 -0.32
C THR A 110 -6.01 0.97 -1.84
N ASP A 111 -5.23 1.95 -2.31
CA ASP A 111 -4.91 2.20 -3.73
C ASP A 111 -4.05 1.07 -4.34
N ALA A 112 -3.89 1.08 -5.66
CA ALA A 112 -2.89 0.25 -6.36
C ALA A 112 -1.49 0.49 -5.77
N GLY A 113 -0.76 -0.59 -5.48
CA GLY A 113 0.58 -0.51 -4.87
C GLY A 113 0.61 -0.32 -3.36
N VAL A 114 -0.50 -0.01 -2.68
CA VAL A 114 -0.53 0.19 -1.22
C VAL A 114 -0.70 -1.14 -0.49
N HIS A 115 0.20 -1.43 0.45
CA HIS A 115 0.26 -2.69 1.20
C HIS A 115 -0.69 -2.71 2.40
N ALA A 116 -0.89 -3.89 2.99
CA ALA A 116 -1.48 -4.02 4.33
C ALA A 116 -0.77 -5.07 5.17
N LEU A 117 -0.55 -4.74 6.44
CA LEU A 117 -0.20 -5.68 7.52
C LEU A 117 -1.47 -6.19 8.21
N SER A 118 -2.52 -5.37 8.27
CA SER A 118 -3.84 -5.78 8.73
C SER A 118 -4.94 -4.90 8.14
N ASN A 119 -5.46 -5.29 6.97
CA ASN A 119 -6.78 -4.84 6.53
C ASN A 119 -7.82 -5.81 7.08
N VAL A 120 -8.91 -5.30 7.64
CA VAL A 120 -9.99 -6.16 8.16
C VAL A 120 -11.16 -6.14 7.19
N CYS A 121 -11.64 -7.30 6.77
CA CYS A 121 -12.81 -7.49 5.93
C CYS A 121 -13.95 -8.11 6.74
N HIS A 122 -15.18 -8.03 6.22
CA HIS A 122 -16.24 -8.94 6.61
C HIS A 122 -16.88 -9.62 5.40
N VAL A 123 -17.38 -10.83 5.64
CA VAL A 123 -18.01 -11.71 4.64
C VAL A 123 -19.12 -12.50 5.31
N ASP A 124 -20.24 -12.67 4.61
CA ASP A 124 -21.33 -13.56 5.05
C ASP A 124 -21.21 -14.93 4.37
N VAL A 125 -21.32 -15.99 5.17
CA VAL A 125 -21.18 -17.36 4.69
C VAL A 125 -22.36 -18.20 5.18
N GLU A 126 -23.06 -18.81 4.22
CA GLU A 126 -23.93 -19.96 4.47
C GLU A 126 -23.18 -21.24 4.10
N ARG A 127 -23.37 -22.32 4.87
CA ARG A 127 -22.67 -23.59 4.67
C ARG A 127 -23.64 -24.65 4.14
N ILE A 128 -23.67 -24.87 2.83
CA ILE A 128 -24.54 -25.87 2.21
C ILE A 128 -23.84 -27.26 2.19
N SER A 129 -24.61 -28.31 2.42
CA SER A 129 -24.15 -29.71 2.41
C SER A 129 -23.90 -30.19 0.98
N LYS A 130 -22.63 -30.42 0.63
CA LYS A 130 -22.23 -31.02 -0.66
C LYS A 130 -22.71 -32.48 -0.85
N ARG A 131 -23.33 -33.10 0.17
CA ARG A 131 -23.93 -34.45 0.12
C ARG A 131 -25.47 -34.43 0.02
N LYS A 132 -26.12 -33.33 0.39
CA LYS A 132 -27.58 -33.14 0.30
C LYS A 132 -27.86 -31.68 -0.11
N PRO A 133 -28.06 -31.39 -1.40
CA PRO A 133 -28.41 -30.05 -1.85
C PRO A 133 -29.60 -29.49 -1.06
N GLY A 134 -29.49 -28.24 -0.59
CA GLY A 134 -30.49 -27.58 0.28
C GLY A 134 -30.35 -27.85 1.78
N GLU A 135 -29.56 -28.83 2.23
CA GLU A 135 -29.27 -29.01 3.67
C GLU A 135 -28.23 -27.97 4.12
N VAL A 136 -28.67 -26.91 4.81
CA VAL A 136 -27.79 -25.91 5.41
C VAL A 136 -27.27 -26.40 6.77
N LEU A 137 -25.94 -26.51 6.89
CA LEU A 137 -25.18 -27.06 8.00
C LEU A 137 -24.76 -25.97 9.03
N PRO A 138 -24.35 -26.36 10.26
CA PRO A 138 -23.81 -25.43 11.24
C PRO A 138 -22.57 -24.66 10.72
N PRO A 139 -22.40 -23.37 11.08
CA PRO A 139 -21.28 -22.54 10.62
C PRO A 139 -19.90 -23.18 10.85
N HIS A 140 -18.93 -22.86 9.99
CA HIS A 140 -17.55 -23.28 10.18
C HIS A 140 -16.94 -22.67 11.45
N GLU A 141 -16.01 -23.39 12.08
CA GLU A 141 -15.13 -22.78 13.08
C GLU A 141 -14.12 -21.84 12.41
N SER A 142 -13.79 -20.72 13.05
CA SER A 142 -12.92 -19.69 12.47
C SER A 142 -11.57 -20.23 11.98
N ALA A 143 -10.97 -21.15 12.73
CA ALA A 143 -9.72 -21.80 12.36
C ALA A 143 -9.83 -22.70 11.11
N VAL A 144 -11.03 -23.22 10.81
CA VAL A 144 -11.30 -23.95 9.56
C VAL A 144 -11.39 -22.97 8.40
N VAL A 145 -12.08 -21.84 8.57
CA VAL A 145 -12.16 -20.78 7.55
C VAL A 145 -10.76 -20.25 7.21
N LYS A 146 -9.96 -19.86 8.22
CA LYS A 146 -8.58 -19.38 8.03
C LYS A 146 -7.73 -20.37 7.23
N ARG A 147 -7.73 -21.66 7.62
CA ARG A 147 -6.94 -22.69 6.91
C ARG A 147 -7.43 -22.95 5.49
N ALA A 148 -8.74 -23.02 5.28
CA ALA A 148 -9.31 -23.34 3.97
C ALA A 148 -9.11 -22.20 2.97
N VAL A 149 -9.32 -20.95 3.38
CA VAL A 149 -9.09 -19.77 2.52
C VAL A 149 -7.60 -19.63 2.20
N ASN A 150 -6.71 -19.75 3.19
CA ASN A 150 -5.26 -19.69 2.94
C ASN A 150 -4.78 -20.80 1.99
N HIS A 151 -5.37 -22.00 2.02
CA HIS A 151 -5.04 -23.06 1.07
C HIS A 151 -5.33 -22.66 -0.39
N PHE A 152 -6.36 -21.85 -0.64
CA PHE A 152 -6.65 -21.34 -1.99
C PHE A 152 -5.86 -20.08 -2.34
N LEU A 153 -5.58 -19.20 -1.38
CA LEU A 153 -4.71 -18.03 -1.58
C LEU A 153 -3.26 -18.42 -1.88
N GLN A 154 -2.71 -19.42 -1.18
CA GLN A 154 -1.36 -19.96 -1.43
C GLN A 154 -1.23 -20.68 -2.79
N LYS A 155 -2.36 -21.16 -3.34
CA LYS A 155 -2.44 -21.66 -4.72
C LYS A 155 -2.61 -20.54 -5.77
N ASN A 156 -2.82 -19.30 -5.34
CA ASN A 156 -3.05 -18.11 -6.16
C ASN A 156 -1.93 -17.09 -5.91
N GLU A 157 -0.69 -17.52 -6.18
CA GLU A 157 0.59 -16.82 -5.97
C GLU A 157 0.98 -16.51 -4.50
N GLY A 158 0.02 -16.43 -3.57
CA GLY A 158 0.29 -16.23 -2.13
C GLY A 158 0.52 -14.77 -1.70
N ASP A 159 0.25 -13.78 -2.57
CA ASP A 159 0.44 -12.35 -2.27
C ASP A 159 -0.59 -11.76 -1.27
N VAL A 160 -1.57 -12.55 -0.84
CA VAL A 160 -2.57 -12.25 0.21
C VAL A 160 -2.65 -13.42 1.18
N MET A 161 -2.72 -13.14 2.48
CA MET A 161 -2.89 -14.16 3.53
C MET A 161 -3.92 -13.73 4.58
N VAL A 162 -4.72 -14.68 5.07
CA VAL A 162 -5.63 -14.48 6.21
C VAL A 162 -4.86 -14.70 7.52
N VAL A 163 -4.76 -13.63 8.32
CA VAL A 163 -4.02 -13.55 9.57
C VAL A 163 -4.91 -13.92 10.78
N ASP A 164 -6.16 -13.50 10.81
CA ASP A 164 -7.13 -13.87 11.86
C ASP A 164 -8.56 -14.01 11.29
N VAL A 165 -9.39 -14.82 11.93
CA VAL A 165 -10.82 -14.96 11.61
C VAL A 165 -11.63 -15.02 12.91
N ARG A 166 -12.74 -14.28 12.98
CA ARG A 166 -13.69 -14.30 14.10
C ARG A 166 -15.12 -14.39 13.59
N ARG A 167 -16.00 -15.05 14.33
CA ARG A 167 -17.45 -14.90 14.13
C ARG A 167 -17.84 -13.49 14.58
N ALA A 168 -18.74 -12.84 13.84
CA ALA A 168 -19.22 -11.49 14.16
C ALA A 168 -20.76 -11.45 14.19
N PRO A 169 -21.35 -10.49 14.93
CA PRO A 169 -22.77 -10.15 14.81
C PRO A 169 -23.17 -9.79 13.36
N ARG A 170 -24.41 -10.06 12.95
CA ARG A 170 -24.87 -9.78 11.56
C ARG A 170 -24.95 -8.29 11.22
N ASP A 171 -25.11 -7.43 12.21
CA ASP A 171 -25.08 -5.97 12.07
C ASP A 171 -23.64 -5.40 12.07
N PHE A 172 -22.62 -6.24 12.25
CA PHE A 172 -21.23 -5.80 12.21
C PHE A 172 -20.82 -5.46 10.77
N HIS A 173 -20.35 -4.24 10.52
CA HIS A 173 -19.81 -3.83 9.23
C HIS A 173 -18.41 -3.25 9.38
N ALA A 174 -17.41 -3.91 8.78
CA ALA A 174 -15.99 -3.58 8.91
C ALA A 174 -15.66 -2.09 8.68
N ARG A 175 -16.19 -1.48 7.59
CA ARG A 175 -15.95 -0.04 7.33
C ARG A 175 -16.50 0.90 8.40
N PHE A 176 -17.66 0.61 8.98
CA PHE A 176 -18.44 1.57 9.77
C PHE A 176 -18.28 1.38 11.28
N LYS A 177 -18.05 0.15 11.77
CA LYS A 177 -17.73 -0.13 13.17
C LYS A 177 -16.25 0.07 13.51
N ALA A 178 -15.38 0.28 12.52
CA ALA A 178 -13.98 0.63 12.75
C ALA A 178 -13.86 1.99 13.45
N GLN A 179 -13.30 1.98 14.65
CA GLN A 179 -13.06 3.18 15.48
C GLN A 179 -11.90 4.01 14.94
N GLU A 180 -10.87 3.34 14.43
CA GLU A 180 -9.55 3.92 14.14
C GLU A 180 -8.82 3.09 13.09
N ARG A 181 -7.98 3.75 12.29
CA ARG A 181 -7.10 3.15 11.29
C ARG A 181 -5.70 3.72 11.49
N THR A 182 -4.70 2.84 11.55
CA THR A 182 -3.28 3.21 11.63
C THR A 182 -2.60 2.84 10.33
N TYR A 183 -1.97 3.82 9.69
CA TYR A 183 -1.09 3.64 8.54
C TYR A 183 0.36 3.87 8.94
N PHE A 184 1.25 3.09 8.34
CA PHE A 184 2.69 3.30 8.39
C PHE A 184 3.17 3.67 6.98
N TYR A 185 4.05 4.66 6.87
CA TYR A 185 4.75 4.97 5.63
C TYR A 185 6.25 4.83 5.85
N ARG A 186 6.91 4.00 5.04
CA ARG A 186 8.32 3.66 5.19
C ARG A 186 9.18 4.39 4.15
N LEU A 187 10.15 5.16 4.64
CA LEU A 187 11.15 5.87 3.87
C LEU A 187 12.53 5.27 4.16
N LEU A 188 13.39 5.22 3.15
CA LEU A 188 14.79 4.83 3.28
C LEU A 188 15.64 5.98 2.73
N SER A 189 16.33 6.68 3.63
CA SER A 189 17.15 7.87 3.37
C SER A 189 18.61 7.48 3.18
N GLY A 190 19.26 8.05 2.16
CA GLY A 190 20.70 7.92 1.93
C GLY A 190 21.08 7.76 0.45
N PRO A 191 22.33 8.14 0.08
CA PRO A 191 22.73 8.38 -1.32
C PRO A 191 22.96 7.12 -2.16
N GLU A 192 23.15 5.95 -1.53
CA GLU A 192 23.34 4.70 -2.27
C GLU A 192 22.05 4.25 -2.98
N PRO A 193 22.12 3.53 -4.11
CA PRO A 193 20.95 2.90 -4.72
C PRO A 193 20.21 1.98 -3.74
N LEU A 194 18.88 1.97 -3.79
CA LEU A 194 18.05 1.13 -2.93
C LEU A 194 18.40 -0.36 -3.11
N SER A 195 18.48 -1.10 -1.99
CA SER A 195 18.67 -2.55 -2.01
C SER A 195 17.54 -3.27 -2.76
N THR A 196 17.87 -4.34 -3.51
CA THR A 196 16.89 -5.24 -4.14
C THR A 196 15.89 -5.82 -3.13
N PHE A 197 16.29 -5.95 -1.85
CA PHE A 197 15.42 -6.41 -0.76
C PHE A 197 14.48 -5.33 -0.19
N GLU A 198 14.58 -4.08 -0.66
CA GLU A 198 13.74 -2.95 -0.25
C GLU A 198 12.93 -2.34 -1.40
N LYS A 199 13.24 -2.74 -2.63
CA LYS A 199 12.45 -2.39 -3.81
C LYS A 199 10.98 -2.76 -3.61
N ASP A 200 10.09 -1.86 -4.00
CA ASP A 200 8.63 -2.04 -3.94
C ASP A 200 8.09 -2.29 -2.50
N ARG A 201 8.82 -1.80 -1.47
CA ARG A 201 8.49 -1.86 -0.02
C ARG A 201 8.77 -0.58 0.78
N ALA A 202 9.31 0.46 0.14
CA ALA A 202 9.66 1.73 0.77
C ALA A 202 9.85 2.83 -0.29
N TRP A 203 9.77 4.09 0.13
CA TRP A 203 10.24 5.22 -0.69
C TRP A 203 11.74 5.44 -0.45
N HIS A 204 12.57 5.21 -1.47
CA HIS A 204 13.97 5.67 -1.46
C HIS A 204 14.03 7.18 -1.61
N VAL A 205 14.75 7.83 -0.70
CA VAL A 205 15.08 9.25 -0.70
C VAL A 205 16.60 9.37 -0.74
N PRO A 206 17.22 9.78 -1.86
CA PRO A 206 18.67 9.92 -1.96
C PRO A 206 19.26 10.98 -1.03
N GLU A 207 18.47 11.99 -0.67
CA GLU A 207 18.86 13.05 0.26
C GLU A 207 18.81 12.58 1.73
N GLU A 208 19.60 13.22 2.59
CA GLU A 208 19.40 13.09 4.04
C GLU A 208 18.10 13.77 4.50
N LEU A 209 17.53 13.25 5.58
CA LEU A 209 16.29 13.77 6.18
C LEU A 209 16.51 14.25 7.62
N ASP A 210 16.19 15.52 7.87
CA ASP A 210 16.09 16.11 9.21
C ASP A 210 14.84 15.56 9.94
N LEU A 211 15.08 14.60 10.82
CA LEU A 211 14.06 13.95 11.63
C LEU A 211 13.36 14.94 12.58
N LEU A 212 14.08 15.94 13.11
CA LEU A 212 13.54 16.88 14.09
C LEU A 212 12.62 17.91 13.41
N ALA A 213 13.02 18.41 12.23
CA ALA A 213 12.16 19.27 11.42
C ALA A 213 10.88 18.54 10.99
N MET A 214 10.98 17.28 10.55
CA MET A 214 9.82 16.46 10.22
C MET A 214 8.90 16.22 11.43
N GLN A 215 9.46 15.92 12.61
CA GLN A 215 8.70 15.77 13.86
C GLN A 215 8.03 17.09 14.31
N ALA A 216 8.65 18.25 14.05
CA ALA A 216 8.05 19.55 14.31
C ALA A 216 6.87 19.82 13.37
N ALA A 217 7.00 19.54 12.07
CA ALA A 217 5.90 19.63 11.11
C ALA A 217 4.74 18.67 11.43
N CYS A 218 5.03 17.46 11.94
CA CYS A 218 4.00 16.52 12.38
C CYS A 218 3.08 17.14 13.46
N LYS A 219 3.62 17.89 14.42
CA LYS A 219 2.85 18.51 15.51
C LYS A 219 1.83 19.54 15.04
N VAL A 220 2.09 20.22 13.91
CA VAL A 220 1.17 21.19 13.29
C VAL A 220 -0.01 20.49 12.62
N LEU A 221 0.22 19.29 12.06
CA LEU A 221 -0.76 18.53 11.27
C LEU A 221 -1.67 17.63 12.13
N VAL A 222 -1.27 17.30 13.36
CA VAL A 222 -2.12 16.62 14.35
C VAL A 222 -3.29 17.52 14.77
N GLY A 223 -4.44 16.93 15.07
CA GLY A 223 -5.64 17.65 15.53
C GLY A 223 -6.75 17.73 14.48
N HIS A 224 -7.66 18.68 14.67
CA HIS A 224 -8.90 18.78 13.90
C HIS A 224 -8.84 19.91 12.86
N HIS A 225 -8.68 19.55 11.59
CA HIS A 225 -8.34 20.49 10.51
C HIS A 225 -9.16 20.26 9.24
N ASP A 226 -9.22 21.29 8.39
CA ASP A 226 -9.69 21.18 7.01
C ASP A 226 -8.56 20.67 6.11
N PHE A 227 -8.57 19.37 5.81
CA PHE A 227 -7.53 18.72 5.01
C PHE A 227 -7.78 18.83 3.50
N SER A 228 -8.41 19.89 3.00
CA SER A 228 -8.64 20.10 1.56
C SER A 228 -7.36 20.11 0.72
N SER A 229 -6.25 20.64 1.25
CA SER A 229 -4.93 20.57 0.59
C SER A 229 -4.33 19.16 0.54
N PHE A 230 -4.92 18.22 1.29
CA PHE A 230 -4.51 16.81 1.39
C PHE A 230 -5.64 15.88 0.89
N ARG A 231 -6.48 16.36 -0.04
CA ARG A 231 -7.64 15.66 -0.61
C ARG A 231 -7.54 15.56 -2.13
N ALA A 232 -7.08 14.43 -2.66
CA ALA A 232 -7.00 14.25 -4.11
C ALA A 232 -8.38 14.31 -4.82
N ALA A 233 -8.35 14.60 -6.12
CA ALA A 233 -9.52 14.54 -6.99
C ALA A 233 -10.18 13.13 -6.96
N GLY A 234 -11.49 13.05 -7.21
CA GLY A 234 -12.27 11.82 -7.05
C GLY A 234 -12.59 11.45 -5.59
N CYS A 235 -12.16 12.24 -4.59
CA CYS A 235 -12.47 11.94 -3.19
C CYS A 235 -13.97 12.12 -2.85
N GLN A 236 -14.69 11.01 -2.74
CA GLN A 236 -16.11 10.89 -2.37
C GLN A 236 -16.46 11.33 -0.91
N ALA A 237 -15.55 11.95 -0.17
CA ALA A 237 -15.79 12.34 1.22
C ALA A 237 -16.72 13.58 1.32
N LYS A 238 -17.84 13.46 2.04
CA LYS A 238 -18.81 14.56 2.24
C LYS A 238 -18.22 15.81 2.92
N SER A 239 -17.11 15.68 3.65
CA SER A 239 -16.37 16.79 4.23
C SER A 239 -14.86 16.54 4.19
N PRO A 240 -14.03 17.57 3.88
CA PRO A 240 -12.58 17.52 4.01
C PRO A 240 -12.10 17.67 5.46
N VAL A 241 -12.99 18.06 6.38
CA VAL A 241 -12.64 18.25 7.80
C VAL A 241 -12.46 16.89 8.46
N LYS A 242 -11.31 16.68 9.10
CA LYS A 242 -10.94 15.43 9.80
C LYS A 242 -10.19 15.73 11.09
N THR A 243 -10.24 14.78 12.02
CA THR A 243 -9.30 14.72 13.13
C THR A 243 -8.19 13.72 12.77
N LEU A 244 -6.94 14.15 12.91
CA LEU A 244 -5.75 13.29 12.82
C LEU A 244 -5.28 13.04 14.26
N ASP A 245 -5.57 11.83 14.76
CA ASP A 245 -5.36 11.42 16.16
C ASP A 245 -3.89 11.09 16.46
N GLU A 246 -3.08 10.88 15.42
CA GLU A 246 -1.61 10.83 15.46
C GLU A 246 -1.01 11.16 14.09
N LEU A 247 0.08 11.92 14.11
CA LEU A 247 1.08 11.95 13.06
C LEU A 247 2.45 12.05 13.74
N ASN A 248 3.36 11.13 13.44
CA ASN A 248 4.70 11.12 13.99
C ASN A 248 5.67 10.51 12.96
N VAL A 249 6.97 10.79 13.08
CA VAL A 249 8.01 10.09 12.34
C VAL A 249 9.12 9.64 13.28
N THR A 250 9.55 8.40 13.13
CA THR A 250 10.58 7.75 13.97
C THR A 250 11.59 7.04 13.10
N GLU A 251 12.86 7.13 13.46
CA GLU A 251 13.90 6.26 12.90
C GLU A 251 13.84 4.88 13.56
N VAL A 252 13.97 3.83 12.75
CA VAL A 252 13.82 2.42 13.15
C VAL A 252 14.91 1.57 12.49
N LEU A 253 15.11 0.35 12.96
CA LEU A 253 16.00 -0.59 12.27
C LEU A 253 15.38 -1.05 10.94
N PRO A 254 16.14 -1.07 9.82
CA PRO A 254 15.65 -1.59 8.54
C PRO A 254 15.36 -3.09 8.65
N THR A 255 14.35 -3.58 7.92
CA THR A 255 13.95 -4.99 7.94
C THR A 255 14.13 -5.59 6.53
N PRO A 256 14.92 -6.68 6.37
CA PRO A 256 15.56 -7.49 7.41
C PRO A 256 16.77 -6.82 8.07
N TYR A 257 16.81 -6.86 9.41
CA TYR A 257 17.96 -6.40 10.20
C TYR A 257 18.96 -7.54 10.37
N PHE A 258 20.21 -7.30 9.99
CA PHE A 258 21.34 -8.19 10.26
C PHE A 258 22.39 -7.41 11.06
N PRO A 259 22.62 -7.75 12.36
CA PRO A 259 23.64 -7.09 13.15
C PRO A 259 25.05 -7.51 12.69
N SER A 260 25.97 -6.53 12.66
CA SER A 260 27.39 -6.74 12.41
C SER A 260 28.09 -7.57 13.49
N ILE A 261 29.39 -7.83 13.32
CA ILE A 261 30.21 -8.49 14.34
C ILE A 261 30.21 -7.66 15.63
N THR A 262 30.53 -6.37 15.54
CA THR A 262 30.58 -5.44 16.67
C THR A 262 29.22 -5.24 17.35
N GLU A 263 28.12 -5.09 16.59
CA GLU A 263 26.75 -5.02 17.14
C GLU A 263 26.41 -6.29 17.96
N ARG A 264 26.88 -7.48 17.54
CA ARG A 264 26.65 -8.73 18.29
C ARG A 264 27.53 -8.84 19.53
N GLU A 265 28.80 -8.44 19.44
CA GLU A 265 29.74 -8.48 20.56
C GLU A 265 29.31 -7.54 21.69
N GLN A 266 28.86 -6.32 21.37
CA GLN A 266 28.32 -5.37 22.35
C GLN A 266 27.05 -5.90 23.02
N ASN A 267 26.08 -6.41 22.25
CA ASN A 267 24.84 -6.98 22.80
C ASN A 267 25.10 -8.20 23.71
N ASN A 268 26.09 -9.03 23.40
CA ASN A 268 26.50 -10.16 24.24
C ASN A 268 27.17 -9.73 25.55
N LEU A 269 27.79 -8.54 25.59
CA LEU A 269 28.45 -7.99 26.78
C LEU A 269 27.51 -7.23 27.70
N THR A 270 26.49 -6.55 27.15
CA THR A 270 25.55 -5.72 27.92
C THR A 270 24.35 -6.49 28.46
N GLY A 271 23.89 -7.54 27.77
CA GLY A 271 22.72 -8.34 28.16
C GLY A 271 21.35 -7.64 28.00
N GLU A 272 21.33 -6.35 27.67
CA GLU A 272 20.11 -5.59 27.37
C GLU A 272 19.65 -5.87 25.93
N GLY A 273 18.60 -6.70 25.79
CA GLY A 273 18.10 -7.12 24.48
C GLY A 273 17.41 -6.01 23.70
N LEU A 274 18.09 -5.46 22.69
CA LEU A 274 17.52 -4.64 21.59
C LEU A 274 16.65 -3.42 22.03
N GLN A 275 16.90 -2.89 23.22
CA GLN A 275 16.23 -1.66 23.71
C GLN A 275 17.19 -0.52 24.07
N ALA A 276 18.47 -0.66 23.75
CA ALA A 276 19.37 0.50 23.61
C ALA A 276 18.96 1.32 22.38
N GLY A 277 18.84 2.63 22.53
CA GLY A 277 18.46 3.53 21.43
C GLY A 277 19.56 3.66 20.36
N LEU A 278 19.18 4.21 19.20
CA LEU A 278 20.12 4.62 18.15
C LEU A 278 20.97 5.81 18.63
N SER A 279 21.99 5.54 19.44
CA SER A 279 22.96 6.53 19.91
C SER A 279 23.76 7.09 18.74
N THR A 280 23.74 8.42 18.57
CA THR A 280 24.24 9.16 17.40
C THR A 280 25.77 9.28 17.29
N ASP A 281 26.50 8.32 17.88
CA ASP A 281 27.97 8.38 18.02
C ASP A 281 28.71 7.19 17.38
N ASP A 282 28.04 6.44 16.50
CA ASP A 282 28.71 5.54 15.54
C ASP A 282 29.36 6.36 14.40
N LYS A 283 30.25 7.28 14.80
CA LYS A 283 31.07 8.14 13.93
C LYS A 283 32.15 7.31 13.25
N VAL A 284 31.75 6.57 12.23
CA VAL A 284 32.68 6.07 11.21
C VAL A 284 33.43 7.28 10.65
N GLU A 285 34.72 7.41 10.99
CA GLU A 285 35.50 8.61 10.69
C GLU A 285 35.56 8.87 9.18
N CYS A 286 34.87 9.91 8.72
CA CYS A 286 34.85 10.34 7.32
C CYS A 286 36.13 11.08 6.91
N PHE A 287 37.30 10.46 7.13
CA PHE A 287 38.55 10.90 6.51
C PHE A 287 38.44 10.79 4.98
N ASN A 288 38.35 11.95 4.32
CA ASN A 288 38.54 12.15 2.88
C ASN A 288 37.69 11.25 1.95
N GLY A 289 36.36 11.32 2.09
CA GLY A 289 35.41 11.01 1.01
C GLY A 289 35.24 9.54 0.60
N ARG A 290 36.07 8.62 1.14
CA ARG A 290 35.91 7.17 1.00
C ARG A 290 35.84 6.52 2.38
N THR A 291 34.62 6.42 2.92
CA THR A 291 34.33 5.46 4.00
C THR A 291 34.74 4.08 3.51
N ASN A 292 35.73 3.46 4.13
CA ASN A 292 36.41 2.27 3.60
C ASN A 292 35.61 0.99 3.90
N LEU A 293 34.38 0.93 3.38
CA LEU A 293 33.53 -0.26 3.43
C LEU A 293 34.25 -1.42 2.71
N GLY A 294 34.25 -2.60 3.34
CA GLY A 294 34.83 -3.80 2.77
C GLY A 294 34.17 -4.21 1.46
N PHE A 295 34.88 -4.98 0.64
CA PHE A 295 34.36 -5.49 -0.63
C PHE A 295 33.01 -6.20 -0.44
N GLY A 296 31.98 -5.78 -1.19
CA GLY A 296 30.62 -6.30 -1.11
C GLY A 296 29.74 -5.69 -0.01
N MET A 297 30.25 -4.78 0.84
CA MET A 297 29.44 -4.09 1.84
C MET A 297 28.73 -2.87 1.23
N GLN A 298 27.43 -2.74 1.48
CA GLN A 298 26.62 -1.56 1.17
C GLN A 298 26.44 -0.70 2.43
N ARG A 299 26.37 0.64 2.30
CA ARG A 299 25.98 1.51 3.42
C ARG A 299 24.52 1.24 3.80
N LYS A 300 24.21 1.11 5.10
CA LYS A 300 22.83 1.01 5.60
C LYS A 300 22.10 2.34 5.32
N HIS A 301 20.96 2.32 4.64
CA HIS A 301 20.06 3.48 4.58
C HIS A 301 19.42 3.73 5.96
N ARG A 302 19.19 5.01 6.29
CA ARG A 302 18.41 5.42 7.46
C ARG A 302 16.94 5.10 7.23
N CYS A 303 16.33 4.26 8.07
CA CYS A 303 14.93 3.82 7.89
C CYS A 303 14.00 4.67 8.75
N LEU A 304 13.24 5.55 8.12
CA LEU A 304 12.22 6.36 8.81
C LEU A 304 10.84 5.77 8.57
N VAL A 305 10.02 5.69 9.62
CA VAL A 305 8.61 5.33 9.54
C VAL A 305 7.76 6.50 10.01
N VAL A 306 6.90 7.01 9.12
CA VAL A 306 5.81 7.92 9.49
C VAL A 306 4.63 7.08 9.95
N THR A 307 4.15 7.30 11.17
CA THR A 307 2.90 6.72 11.68
C THR A 307 1.80 7.76 11.57
N ALA A 308 0.66 7.39 10.97
CA ALA A 308 -0.52 8.23 10.86
C ALA A 308 -1.75 7.46 11.35
N ARG A 309 -2.44 7.99 12.37
CA ARG A 309 -3.59 7.33 13.02
C ARG A 309 -4.79 8.26 13.03
N ALA A 310 -5.92 7.78 12.53
CA ALA A 310 -7.17 8.55 12.52
C ALA A 310 -8.40 7.63 12.47
N ARG A 311 -9.56 8.12 12.93
CA ARG A 311 -10.85 7.45 12.64
C ARG A 311 -11.08 7.24 11.13
N SER A 312 -10.77 8.22 10.29
CA SER A 312 -10.91 8.12 8.83
C SER A 312 -10.02 9.11 8.10
N PHE A 313 -9.47 8.71 6.95
CA PHE A 313 -8.67 9.56 6.07
C PHE A 313 -9.45 9.96 4.80
N LEU A 314 -9.01 11.02 4.13
CA LEU A 314 -9.41 11.39 2.77
C LEU A 314 -8.60 10.60 1.74
N TYR A 315 -9.04 10.63 0.48
CA TYR A 315 -8.34 9.98 -0.62
C TYR A 315 -6.95 10.58 -0.82
N HIS A 316 -5.94 9.72 -0.88
CA HIS A 316 -4.50 10.04 -0.88
C HIS A 316 -3.95 10.84 0.32
N GLN A 317 -4.73 11.12 1.37
CA GLN A 317 -4.33 12.05 2.46
C GLN A 317 -2.97 11.71 3.09
N VAL A 318 -2.75 10.45 3.48
CA VAL A 318 -1.49 10.02 4.12
C VAL A 318 -0.30 10.21 3.18
N ARG A 319 -0.47 9.97 1.87
CA ARG A 319 0.60 10.09 0.86
C ARG A 319 0.93 11.55 0.54
N LEU A 320 -0.05 12.46 0.65
CA LEU A 320 0.15 13.91 0.53
C LEU A 320 0.81 14.49 1.79
N LEU A 321 0.40 14.05 2.99
CA LEU A 321 1.05 14.40 4.26
C LEU A 321 2.52 13.98 4.26
N VAL A 322 2.82 12.73 3.87
CA VAL A 322 4.21 12.23 3.76
C VAL A 322 5.01 12.97 2.68
N GLY A 323 4.39 13.39 1.57
CA GLY A 323 5.04 14.23 0.57
C GLY A 323 5.52 15.57 1.15
N VAL A 324 4.68 16.24 1.95
CA VAL A 324 5.05 17.47 2.66
C VAL A 324 6.14 17.19 3.71
N LEU A 325 6.01 16.13 4.50
CA LEU A 325 7.05 15.74 5.47
C LEU A 325 8.40 15.48 4.80
N LYS A 326 8.45 14.82 3.64
CA LYS A 326 9.70 14.64 2.87
C LYS A 326 10.31 15.99 2.48
N SER A 327 9.49 16.92 1.98
CA SER A 327 9.97 18.27 1.63
C SER A 327 10.48 19.07 2.82
N ILE A 328 9.87 18.93 4.00
CA ILE A 328 10.39 19.50 5.26
C ILE A 328 11.74 18.88 5.61
N GLY A 329 11.83 17.54 5.61
CA GLY A 329 13.05 16.82 5.98
C GLY A 329 14.25 17.08 5.07
N THR A 330 14.03 17.40 3.78
CA THR A 330 15.08 17.84 2.85
C THR A 330 15.25 19.36 2.79
N GLY A 331 14.69 20.14 3.73
CA GLY A 331 14.82 21.60 3.78
C GLY A 331 14.16 22.39 2.63
N ASN A 332 13.31 21.75 1.82
CA ASN A 332 12.62 22.38 0.68
C ASN A 332 11.34 23.14 1.10
N LEU A 333 10.87 22.93 2.34
CA LEU A 333 9.78 23.68 2.96
C LEU A 333 10.14 24.00 4.42
N THR A 334 9.53 25.03 4.99
CA THR A 334 9.63 25.39 6.41
C THR A 334 8.39 24.96 7.20
N ILE A 335 8.45 25.01 8.54
CA ILE A 335 7.28 24.72 9.39
C ILE A 335 6.13 25.71 9.11
N SER A 336 6.46 26.98 8.81
CA SER A 336 5.48 28.01 8.40
C SER A 336 4.75 27.64 7.11
N ASP A 337 5.43 26.95 6.17
CA ASP A 337 4.79 26.46 4.96
C ASP A 337 3.75 25.36 5.23
N VAL A 338 3.87 24.60 6.33
CA VAL A 338 2.86 23.58 6.71
C VAL A 338 1.54 24.25 7.05
N GLU A 339 1.57 25.32 7.86
CA GLU A 339 0.41 26.14 8.19
C GLU A 339 -0.15 26.84 6.93
N ARG A 340 0.72 27.38 6.07
CA ARG A 340 0.36 28.00 4.80
C ARG A 340 -0.35 27.03 3.85
N ILE A 341 0.16 25.80 3.74
CA ILE A 341 -0.43 24.74 2.90
C ILE A 341 -1.79 24.32 3.45
N LEU A 342 -1.92 24.14 4.76
CA LEU A 342 -3.18 23.76 5.40
C LEU A 342 -4.26 24.85 5.18
N ASN A 343 -3.89 26.12 5.37
CA ASN A 343 -4.78 27.27 5.16
C ASN A 343 -5.11 27.55 3.68
N ALA A 344 -4.27 27.12 2.72
CA ALA A 344 -4.50 27.32 1.29
C ALA A 344 -5.67 26.48 0.72
N LYS A 345 -6.06 25.40 1.40
CA LYS A 345 -7.18 24.51 1.06
C LYS A 345 -7.19 23.96 -0.39
N THR A 346 -6.04 23.87 -1.04
CA THR A 346 -5.88 23.37 -2.42
C THR A 346 -4.75 22.36 -2.53
N VAL A 347 -4.98 21.27 -3.25
CA VAL A 347 -3.99 20.20 -3.47
C VAL A 347 -2.75 20.72 -4.20
N THR A 348 -2.91 21.75 -5.04
CA THR A 348 -1.79 22.38 -5.77
C THR A 348 -0.80 23.13 -4.88
N ALA A 349 -1.12 23.34 -3.59
CA ALA A 349 -0.18 23.88 -2.61
C ALA A 349 0.72 22.80 -1.98
N ALA A 350 0.32 21.52 -2.02
CA ALA A 350 1.06 20.43 -1.39
C ALA A 350 2.23 19.92 -2.24
N SER A 351 3.24 19.37 -1.57
CA SER A 351 4.36 18.67 -2.22
C SER A 351 3.91 17.47 -3.07
N PRO A 352 4.75 17.01 -4.02
CA PRO A 352 4.49 15.79 -4.79
C PRO A 352 4.09 14.60 -3.90
N MET A 353 3.00 13.94 -4.27
CA MET A 353 2.42 12.82 -3.53
C MET A 353 3.40 11.65 -3.42
N ALA A 354 3.58 11.12 -2.20
CA ALA A 354 4.47 10.00 -1.94
C ALA A 354 4.04 8.72 -2.72
N PRO A 355 5.00 7.89 -3.20
CA PRO A 355 4.71 6.61 -3.87
C PRO A 355 3.80 5.68 -3.07
N ALA A 356 3.03 4.83 -3.74
CA ALA A 356 2.12 3.90 -3.08
C ALA A 356 2.83 2.78 -2.30
N CYS A 357 3.94 2.26 -2.84
CA CYS A 357 4.71 1.14 -2.30
C CYS A 357 5.47 1.42 -0.98
N GLY A 358 5.48 2.68 -0.51
CA GLY A 358 5.93 3.00 0.84
C GLY A 358 4.82 2.94 1.90
N LEU A 359 3.54 2.89 1.50
CA LEU A 359 2.39 2.96 2.40
C LEU A 359 1.87 1.56 2.76
N TYR A 360 1.64 1.37 4.06
CA TYR A 360 1.08 0.16 4.67
C TYR A 360 -0.14 0.52 5.51
N LEU A 361 -1.28 -0.15 5.31
CA LEU A 361 -2.34 -0.20 6.32
C LEU A 361 -1.90 -1.15 7.45
N GLY A 362 -1.54 -0.58 8.59
CA GLY A 362 -0.96 -1.30 9.72
C GLY A 362 -1.98 -2.00 10.58
N HIS A 363 -3.00 -1.27 11.04
CA HIS A 363 -4.00 -1.77 12.00
C HIS A 363 -5.36 -1.09 11.82
N VAL A 364 -6.44 -1.80 12.19
CA VAL A 364 -7.81 -1.25 12.24
C VAL A 364 -8.47 -1.66 13.55
N LYS A 365 -8.81 -0.68 14.39
CA LYS A 365 -9.37 -0.88 15.73
C LYS A 365 -10.89 -1.01 15.69
N TYR A 366 -11.42 -1.88 16.55
CA TYR A 366 -12.84 -2.08 16.78
C TYR A 366 -13.10 -2.24 18.27
N ASP A 367 -14.31 -1.87 18.71
CA ASP A 367 -14.93 -2.57 19.85
C ASP A 367 -15.45 -3.92 19.33
N LEU A 368 -14.96 -5.01 19.91
CA LEU A 368 -15.49 -6.36 19.71
C LEU A 368 -15.98 -6.87 21.08
N PRO A 369 -17.22 -7.40 21.16
CA PRO A 369 -17.73 -8.03 22.38
C PRO A 369 -17.11 -9.42 22.63
#